data_AF-A0A1X1WIN8-F1
#
_entry.id   AF-A0A1X1WIN8-F1
#
_cell.length_a   1.000
_cell.length_b   1.000
_cell.length_c   1.000
_cell.angle_alpha   90.00
_cell.angle_beta   90.00
_cell.angle_gamma   90.00
#
_symmetry.space_group_name_H-M   'P 1'
#
loop_
_entity.id
_entity.type
_entity.pdbx_description
1 polymer ?
#
loop_
_entity_poly.entity_id
_entity_poly.type
_entity_poly.pdbx_seq_one_letter_code
_entity_poly.pdbx_strand_id
1 'polypeptide(L)'
;MGGQMSFIAVGPGLLAGAAADVDGIESLLRRANQAAAASTTEVLAAAGDEVSAAISDLFSGYAQQYQLLSARAVAFQTDFARALNAAATHYAAAEAAAASDLSAQSIEQGLLDVVNLPTNVLLGRPLIGDGASGTTNAQGVGTPGGGGGLLIGNGGRGGDSIAVGVVGGAGGPAGLLGTGGTGGMGGFGAAGGIGGTGGWLYGNGGTGGIGGPFSVGGTGGSALLFGAGGTGGLGGALGGAGGVGGRGGWLIGDGGTGGTGGVSGGPGGVAGGPGGAGGAATLGAPGATGATGGAPAIPVTVDYQLHRPYVTVSIGGGPVSQVVLDTGSEGLIVPPQNVNFTSLGPIVDSGYVITYGDPSNQITETYNTYTTTVNFGNGIITAPTKIGVITSVMQTVNGVTTILPASAGVPVLGVGATQLGGSPIAAPVEALPGTLSQGMLINEPAGLVQFGANPGTAFAVSSGAPITNLSVSVNGGFPLPVFGAIVDTGGLTGLLPFYLGTGAVNGVVPAGTHLTFYNEAGVLLYQQTVGAAADAPRVGFLSMNTGNTPFELMPIYFSYGTPSGTIFYNS
;
A
#
# COMPACT_ATOMS: atom_id res chain seq x y z
N MET A 1 21.21 -29.36 3.78
CA MET A 1 20.84 -29.56 2.36
C MET A 1 20.35 -28.23 1.85
N GLY A 2 21.16 -27.53 1.06
CA GLY A 2 20.83 -26.21 0.53
C GLY A 2 19.83 -26.35 -0.61
N GLY A 3 18.68 -25.69 -0.48
CA GLY A 3 17.72 -25.56 -1.58
C GLY A 3 18.33 -24.68 -2.66
N GLN A 4 18.55 -25.25 -3.84
CA GLN A 4 18.83 -24.48 -5.04
C GLN A 4 17.62 -23.57 -5.31
N MET A 5 17.84 -22.26 -5.28
CA MET A 5 16.94 -21.29 -5.90
C MET A 5 16.97 -21.55 -7.41
N SER A 6 15.84 -21.98 -7.98
CA SER A 6 15.65 -22.05 -9.42
C SER A 6 15.53 -20.62 -9.94
N PHE A 7 16.57 -20.10 -10.57
CA PHE A 7 16.49 -18.88 -11.37
C PHE A 7 15.98 -19.27 -12.76
N ILE A 8 14.80 -18.78 -13.13
CA ILE A 8 14.37 -18.76 -14.54
C ILE A 8 15.09 -17.58 -15.18
N ALA A 9 16.27 -17.83 -15.75
CA ALA A 9 16.94 -16.89 -16.62
C ALA A 9 16.41 -17.07 -18.06
N VAL A 10 15.58 -16.15 -18.54
CA VAL A 10 15.25 -16.10 -19.97
C VAL A 10 16.48 -15.57 -20.69
N GLY A 11 17.27 -16.46 -21.29
CA GLY A 11 18.50 -16.09 -21.97
C GLY A 11 18.22 -15.13 -23.14
N PRO A 12 18.97 -14.03 -23.30
CA PRO A 12 18.83 -13.09 -24.42
C PRO A 12 18.85 -13.76 -25.80
N GLY A 13 19.54 -14.90 -25.92
CA GLY A 13 19.59 -15.71 -27.15
C GLY A 13 18.25 -16.34 -27.56
N LEU A 14 17.35 -16.66 -26.62
CA LEU A 14 16.02 -17.20 -26.95
C LEU A 14 15.12 -16.12 -27.56
N LEU A 15 15.20 -14.89 -27.08
CA LEU A 15 14.43 -13.76 -27.60
C LEU A 15 14.97 -13.28 -28.96
N ALA A 16 16.29 -13.28 -29.15
CA ALA A 16 16.90 -12.99 -30.45
C ALA A 16 16.56 -14.06 -31.51
N GLY A 17 16.52 -15.34 -31.12
CA GLY A 17 16.07 -16.44 -31.99
C GLY A 17 14.61 -16.30 -32.40
N ALA A 18 13.72 -16.02 -31.43
CA ALA A 18 12.30 -15.80 -31.71
C ALA A 18 12.05 -14.59 -32.64
N ALA A 19 12.82 -13.50 -32.48
CA ALA A 19 12.72 -12.33 -33.38
C ALA A 19 13.16 -12.67 -34.82
N ALA A 20 14.19 -13.50 -34.99
CA ALA A 20 14.64 -13.96 -36.30
C ALA A 20 13.63 -14.90 -36.99
N ASP A 21 12.98 -15.79 -36.21
CA ASP A 21 11.92 -16.67 -36.72
C ASP A 21 10.70 -15.87 -37.20
N VAL A 22 10.32 -14.82 -36.46
CA VAL A 22 9.21 -13.90 -36.83
C VAL A 22 9.50 -13.15 -38.13
N ASP A 23 10.74 -12.69 -38.33
CA ASP A 23 11.19 -12.03 -39.58
C ASP A 23 11.18 -13.02 -40.77
N GLY A 24 11.58 -14.28 -40.52
CA GLY A 24 11.50 -15.36 -41.50
C GLY A 24 10.07 -15.68 -41.96
N ILE A 25 9.13 -15.73 -41.02
CA ILE A 25 7.69 -15.92 -41.30
C ILE A 25 7.12 -14.74 -42.10
N GLU A 26 7.48 -13.50 -41.73
CA GLU A 26 7.07 -12.27 -42.45
C GLU A 26 7.51 -12.31 -43.92
N SER A 27 8.78 -12.65 -44.18
CA SER A 27 9.34 -12.76 -45.52
C SER A 27 8.65 -13.83 -46.38
N LEU A 28 8.20 -14.93 -45.77
CA LEU A 28 7.45 -15.99 -46.42
C LEU A 28 6.03 -15.56 -46.79
N LEU A 29 5.31 -14.94 -45.85
CA LEU A 29 3.96 -14.40 -46.04
C LEU A 29 3.92 -13.30 -47.11
N ARG A 30 4.91 -12.39 -47.11
CA ARG A 30 5.01 -11.33 -48.12
C ARG A 30 5.17 -11.90 -49.52
N ARG A 31 6.03 -12.92 -49.69
CA ARG A 31 6.23 -13.59 -50.98
C ARG A 31 4.97 -14.32 -51.45
N ALA A 32 4.28 -15.01 -50.55
CA ALA A 32 3.04 -15.71 -50.86
C ALA A 32 1.92 -14.73 -51.29
N ASN A 33 1.73 -13.63 -50.56
CA ASN A 33 0.71 -12.62 -50.87
C ASN A 33 1.00 -11.85 -52.17
N GLN A 34 2.27 -11.58 -52.49
CA GLN A 34 2.67 -10.97 -53.76
C GLN A 34 2.46 -11.91 -54.95
N ALA A 35 2.79 -13.20 -54.80
CA ALA A 35 2.60 -14.19 -55.86
C ALA A 35 1.13 -14.44 -56.21
N ALA A 36 0.22 -14.27 -55.23
CA ALA A 36 -1.22 -14.44 -55.42
C ALA A 36 -1.98 -13.17 -55.84
N ALA A 37 -1.31 -12.00 -55.89
CA ALA A 37 -1.99 -10.73 -56.12
C ALA A 37 -2.61 -10.64 -57.52
N ALA A 38 -1.81 -10.85 -58.57
CA ALA A 38 -2.28 -10.68 -59.96
C ALA A 38 -3.45 -11.61 -60.32
N SER A 39 -3.42 -12.86 -59.89
CA SER A 39 -4.47 -13.84 -60.19
C SER A 39 -5.78 -13.61 -59.43
N THR A 40 -5.79 -12.76 -58.40
CA THR A 40 -6.97 -12.49 -57.56
C THR A 40 -7.54 -11.08 -57.75
N THR A 41 -6.74 -10.12 -58.23
CA THR A 41 -7.18 -8.73 -58.47
C THR A 41 -7.51 -8.43 -59.93
N GLU A 42 -7.15 -9.31 -60.86
CA GLU A 42 -7.34 -9.13 -62.31
C GLU A 42 -8.26 -10.22 -62.90
N VAL A 43 -9.32 -10.59 -62.16
CA VAL A 43 -10.25 -11.66 -62.56
C VAL A 43 -11.16 -11.14 -63.69
N LEU A 44 -10.90 -11.58 -64.92
CA LEU A 44 -11.72 -11.21 -66.09
C LEU A 44 -13.13 -11.83 -66.03
N ALA A 45 -14.13 -11.10 -66.53
CA ALA A 45 -15.50 -11.60 -66.64
C ALA A 45 -15.56 -12.83 -67.56
N ALA A 46 -16.15 -13.93 -67.08
CA ALA A 46 -16.20 -15.20 -67.81
C ALA A 46 -17.08 -15.16 -69.07
N ALA A 47 -18.02 -14.21 -69.15
CA ALA A 47 -18.83 -13.89 -70.31
C ALA A 47 -19.07 -12.37 -70.38
N GLY A 48 -19.36 -11.83 -71.56
CA GLY A 48 -19.54 -10.40 -71.80
C GLY A 48 -20.84 -9.80 -71.25
N ASP A 49 -21.45 -10.45 -70.26
CA ASP A 49 -22.68 -10.03 -69.63
C ASP A 49 -22.42 -9.23 -68.33
N GLU A 50 -23.40 -8.41 -67.97
CA GLU A 50 -23.34 -7.48 -66.85
C GLU A 50 -23.26 -8.20 -65.49
N VAL A 51 -23.74 -9.44 -65.38
CA VAL A 51 -23.69 -10.23 -64.14
C VAL A 51 -22.28 -10.78 -63.92
N SER A 52 -21.66 -11.34 -64.97
CA SER A 52 -20.27 -11.80 -64.93
C SER A 52 -19.29 -10.66 -64.65
N ALA A 53 -19.53 -9.47 -65.24
CA ALA A 53 -18.77 -8.26 -64.95
C ALA A 53 -18.89 -7.82 -63.48
N ALA A 54 -20.12 -7.77 -62.94
CA ALA A 54 -20.36 -7.39 -61.55
C ALA A 54 -19.75 -8.38 -60.53
N ILE A 55 -19.77 -9.68 -60.84
CA ILE A 55 -19.16 -10.71 -59.98
C ILE A 55 -17.63 -10.60 -59.98
N SER A 56 -17.01 -10.39 -61.16
CA SER A 56 -15.57 -10.15 -61.27
C SER A 56 -15.10 -8.89 -60.55
N ASP A 57 -15.87 -7.80 -60.63
CA ASP A 57 -15.60 -6.55 -59.90
C ASP A 57 -15.70 -6.76 -58.38
N LEU A 58 -16.68 -7.54 -57.91
CA LEU A 58 -16.82 -7.87 -56.49
C LEU A 58 -15.62 -8.67 -55.97
N PHE A 59 -15.20 -9.72 -56.67
CA PHE A 59 -14.05 -10.53 -56.27
C PHE A 59 -12.73 -9.75 -56.33
N SER A 60 -12.54 -8.94 -57.37
CA SER A 60 -11.36 -8.07 -57.50
C SER A 60 -11.33 -7.00 -56.40
N GLY A 61 -12.49 -6.47 -56.00
CA GLY A 61 -12.63 -5.54 -54.88
C GLY A 61 -12.27 -6.16 -53.53
N TYR A 62 -12.72 -7.39 -53.25
CA TYR A 62 -12.31 -8.12 -52.03
C TYR A 62 -10.82 -8.44 -52.00
N ALA A 63 -10.22 -8.81 -53.14
CA ALA A 63 -8.79 -9.06 -53.25
C ALA A 63 -7.95 -7.81 -52.98
N GLN A 64 -8.38 -6.64 -53.45
CA GLN A 64 -7.72 -5.36 -53.15
C GLN A 64 -7.82 -4.99 -51.65
N GLN A 65 -8.96 -5.22 -51.02
CA GLN A 65 -9.13 -5.04 -49.56
C GLN A 65 -8.22 -5.99 -48.76
N TYR A 66 -8.09 -7.24 -49.20
CA TYR A 66 -7.18 -8.22 -48.60
C TYR A 66 -5.71 -7.76 -48.71
N GLN A 67 -5.27 -7.22 -49.85
CA GLN A 67 -3.92 -6.68 -50.01
C GLN A 67 -3.64 -5.47 -49.09
N LEU A 68 -4.63 -4.59 -48.90
CA LEU A 68 -4.53 -3.47 -47.94
C LEU A 68 -4.44 -3.94 -46.48
N LEU A 69 -5.23 -4.95 -46.10
CA LEU A 69 -5.17 -5.54 -44.76
C LEU A 69 -3.84 -6.26 -44.52
N SER A 70 -3.35 -7.00 -45.53
CA SER A 70 -2.06 -7.70 -45.49
C SER A 70 -0.89 -6.71 -45.30
N ALA A 71 -0.90 -5.57 -45.99
CA ALA A 71 0.10 -4.53 -45.80
C ALA A 71 0.09 -3.92 -44.39
N ARG A 72 -1.09 -3.77 -43.77
CA ARG A 72 -1.23 -3.30 -42.38
C ARG A 72 -0.73 -4.34 -41.37
N ALA A 73 -0.99 -5.62 -41.62
CA ALA A 73 -0.50 -6.72 -40.77
C ALA A 73 1.03 -6.82 -40.81
N VAL A 74 1.65 -6.62 -41.97
CA VAL A 74 3.12 -6.55 -42.11
C VAL A 74 3.70 -5.40 -41.28
N ALA A 75 3.15 -4.19 -41.40
CA ALA A 75 3.63 -3.05 -40.61
C ALA A 75 3.55 -3.29 -39.09
N PHE A 76 2.44 -3.86 -38.62
CA PHE A 76 2.28 -4.27 -37.22
C PHE A 76 3.32 -5.30 -36.79
N GLN A 77 3.58 -6.32 -37.63
CA GLN A 77 4.54 -7.37 -37.33
C GLN A 77 5.99 -6.83 -37.28
N THR A 78 6.34 -5.91 -38.18
CA THR A 78 7.63 -5.20 -38.14
C THR A 78 7.79 -4.36 -36.86
N ASP A 79 6.72 -3.66 -36.44
CA ASP A 79 6.73 -2.86 -35.21
C ASP A 79 6.85 -3.74 -33.96
N PHE A 80 6.17 -4.89 -33.95
CA PHE A 80 6.28 -5.90 -32.89
C PHE A 80 7.70 -6.47 -32.79
N ALA A 81 8.33 -6.84 -33.91
CA ALA A 81 9.70 -7.34 -33.92
C ALA A 81 10.70 -6.28 -33.44
N ARG A 82 10.48 -5.00 -33.77
CA ARG A 82 11.31 -3.88 -33.29
C ARG A 82 11.16 -3.69 -31.78
N ALA A 83 9.93 -3.71 -31.26
CA ALA A 83 9.65 -3.60 -29.83
C ALA A 83 10.26 -4.76 -29.03
N LEU A 84 10.19 -5.99 -29.56
CA LEU A 84 10.76 -7.18 -28.94
C LEU A 84 12.28 -7.11 -28.84
N ASN A 85 12.97 -6.64 -29.90
CA ASN A 85 14.41 -6.42 -29.89
C ASN A 85 14.81 -5.31 -28.89
N ALA A 86 14.07 -4.20 -28.86
CA ALA A 86 14.30 -3.13 -27.89
C ALA A 86 14.15 -3.63 -26.45
N ALA A 87 13.09 -4.39 -26.15
CA ALA A 87 12.88 -5.01 -24.84
C ALA A 87 14.03 -5.94 -24.45
N ALA A 88 14.52 -6.79 -25.36
CA ALA A 88 15.65 -7.69 -25.11
C ALA A 88 16.94 -6.92 -24.74
N THR A 89 17.21 -5.79 -25.41
CA THR A 89 18.37 -4.94 -25.08
C THR A 89 18.23 -4.24 -23.73
N HIS A 90 17.02 -3.79 -23.37
CA HIS A 90 16.75 -3.16 -22.08
C HIS A 90 16.84 -4.17 -20.93
N TYR A 91 16.33 -5.39 -21.11
CA TYR A 91 16.52 -6.48 -20.14
C TYR A 91 18.00 -6.81 -19.95
N ALA A 92 18.77 -6.97 -21.03
CA ALA A 92 20.20 -7.28 -20.93
C ALA A 92 21.00 -6.15 -20.25
N ALA A 93 20.66 -4.88 -20.52
CA ALA A 93 21.28 -3.73 -19.87
C ALA A 93 20.91 -3.64 -18.37
N ALA A 94 19.66 -3.93 -18.01
CA ALA A 94 19.20 -3.96 -16.63
C ALA A 94 19.88 -5.07 -15.83
N GLU A 95 20.02 -6.27 -16.40
CA GLU A 95 20.75 -7.39 -15.78
C GLU A 95 22.24 -7.07 -15.61
N ALA A 96 22.88 -6.44 -16.60
CA ALA A 96 24.29 -6.04 -16.49
C ALA A 96 24.52 -4.99 -15.40
N ALA A 97 23.61 -4.01 -15.27
CA ALA A 97 23.64 -3.00 -14.21
C ALA A 97 23.42 -3.63 -12.82
N ALA A 98 22.44 -4.51 -12.68
CA ALA A 98 22.18 -5.23 -11.44
C ALA A 98 23.37 -6.13 -11.03
N ALA A 99 24.00 -6.81 -11.99
CA ALA A 99 25.19 -7.62 -11.74
C ALA A 99 26.40 -6.79 -11.32
N SER A 100 26.61 -5.60 -11.91
CA SER A 100 27.68 -4.69 -11.49
C SER A 100 27.49 -4.17 -10.07
N ASP A 101 26.27 -3.80 -9.69
CA ASP A 101 25.96 -3.31 -8.34
C ASP A 101 26.18 -4.40 -7.27
N LEU A 102 25.72 -5.62 -7.55
CA LEU A 102 25.97 -6.77 -6.67
C LEU A 102 27.47 -7.07 -6.53
N SER A 103 28.24 -6.95 -7.63
CA SER A 103 29.69 -7.18 -7.60
C SER A 103 30.42 -6.12 -6.76
N ALA A 104 30.04 -4.84 -6.88
CA ALA A 104 30.62 -3.75 -6.08
C ALA A 104 30.34 -3.95 -4.59
N GLN A 105 29.09 -4.28 -4.23
CA GLN A 105 28.71 -4.59 -2.85
C GLN A 105 29.50 -5.78 -2.29
N SER A 106 29.73 -6.83 -3.09
CA SER A 106 30.50 -8.00 -2.65
C SER A 106 31.98 -7.69 -2.38
N ILE A 107 32.58 -6.76 -3.14
CA ILE A 107 33.96 -6.32 -2.95
C ILE A 107 34.07 -5.44 -1.70
N GLU A 108 33.13 -4.52 -1.49
CA GLU A 108 33.07 -3.68 -0.30
C GLU A 108 32.89 -4.51 0.98
N GLN A 109 31.96 -5.47 0.96
CA GLN A 109 31.77 -6.41 2.07
C GLN A 109 33.02 -7.26 2.32
N GLY A 110 33.66 -7.78 1.27
CA GLY A 110 34.89 -8.55 1.40
C GLY A 110 36.05 -7.73 2.00
N LEU A 111 36.16 -6.44 1.65
CA LEU A 111 37.15 -5.55 2.25
C LEU A 111 36.84 -5.24 3.71
N LEU A 112 35.57 -4.95 4.04
CA LEU A 112 35.12 -4.72 5.41
C LEU A 112 35.33 -5.96 6.28
N ASP A 113 35.10 -7.15 5.76
CA ASP A 113 35.34 -8.41 6.48
C ASP A 113 36.82 -8.58 6.83
N VAL A 114 37.73 -8.28 5.91
CA VAL A 114 39.19 -8.30 6.18
C VAL A 114 39.58 -7.25 7.22
N VAL A 115 39.06 -6.03 7.12
CA VAL A 115 39.33 -4.93 8.06
C VAL A 115 38.77 -5.24 9.44
N ASN A 116 37.60 -5.86 9.52
CA ASN A 116 36.90 -6.16 10.77
C ASN A 116 37.34 -7.47 11.41
N LEU A 117 37.96 -8.40 10.66
CA LEU A 117 38.36 -9.71 11.16
C LEU A 117 39.18 -9.64 12.47
N PRO A 118 40.21 -8.79 12.60
CA PRO A 118 40.99 -8.72 13.83
C PRO A 118 40.15 -8.33 15.06
N THR A 119 39.29 -7.32 14.94
CA THR A 119 38.47 -6.84 16.07
C THR A 119 37.28 -7.74 16.34
N ASN A 120 36.72 -8.39 15.31
CA ASN A 120 35.69 -9.41 15.47
C ASN A 120 36.22 -10.61 16.27
N VAL A 121 37.43 -11.08 15.97
CA VAL A 121 38.07 -12.18 16.70
C VAL A 121 38.42 -11.78 18.13
N LEU A 122 38.98 -10.59 18.34
CA LEU A 122 39.51 -10.18 19.65
C LEU A 122 38.45 -9.62 20.60
N LEU A 123 37.45 -8.91 20.06
CA LEU A 123 36.53 -8.08 20.83
C LEU A 123 35.05 -8.40 20.53
N GLY A 124 34.76 -9.32 19.60
CA GLY A 124 33.40 -9.66 19.19
C GLY A 124 32.65 -8.50 18.54
N ARG A 125 33.38 -7.47 18.07
CA ARG A 125 32.81 -6.25 17.50
C ARG A 125 33.60 -5.79 16.28
N PRO A 126 32.92 -5.33 15.21
CA PRO A 126 33.61 -4.80 14.04
C PRO A 126 34.36 -3.51 14.39
N LEU A 127 35.38 -3.20 13.62
CA LEU A 127 36.09 -1.93 13.70
C LEU A 127 35.25 -0.83 13.03
N ILE A 128 34.66 -1.16 11.87
CA ILE A 128 33.80 -0.31 11.05
C ILE A 128 32.54 -1.09 10.67
N GLY A 129 31.38 -0.49 10.90
CA GLY A 129 30.10 -1.05 10.48
C GLY A 129 28.98 -0.74 11.48
N ASP A 130 27.75 -0.69 10.99
CA ASP A 130 26.60 -0.44 11.84
C ASP A 130 26.25 -1.66 12.70
N GLY A 131 25.64 -1.40 13.85
CA GLY A 131 25.16 -2.44 14.75
C GLY A 131 23.98 -3.20 14.14
N ALA A 132 23.94 -4.51 14.35
CA ALA A 132 22.81 -5.33 13.93
C ALA A 132 21.51 -4.84 14.59
N SER A 133 20.44 -4.71 13.81
CA SER A 133 19.13 -4.40 14.38
C SER A 133 18.64 -5.56 15.23
N GLY A 134 18.02 -5.24 16.37
CA GLY A 134 17.25 -6.17 17.16
C GLY A 134 16.04 -6.67 16.38
N THR A 135 15.53 -7.81 16.80
CA THR A 135 14.40 -8.52 16.20
C THR A 135 13.34 -8.79 17.25
N THR A 136 12.11 -9.00 16.82
CA THR A 136 11.05 -9.56 17.67
C THR A 136 11.23 -11.07 17.71
N ASN A 137 11.52 -11.65 18.87
CA ASN A 137 11.68 -13.09 19.00
C ASN A 137 10.33 -13.83 18.96
N ALA A 138 10.36 -15.16 18.97
CA ALA A 138 9.16 -15.99 18.91
C ALA A 138 8.18 -15.79 20.10
N GLN A 139 8.64 -15.22 21.22
CA GLN A 139 7.82 -14.87 22.36
C GLN A 139 7.22 -13.47 22.25
N GLY A 140 7.45 -12.76 21.13
CA GLY A 140 6.99 -11.40 20.93
C GLY A 140 7.82 -10.34 21.67
N VAL A 141 9.05 -10.68 22.09
CA VAL A 141 9.94 -9.77 22.82
C VAL A 141 10.96 -9.16 21.85
N GLY A 142 11.03 -7.83 21.85
CA GLY A 142 12.03 -7.08 21.10
C GLY A 142 13.42 -7.21 21.72
N THR A 143 14.39 -7.70 20.95
CA THR A 143 15.79 -7.80 21.40
C THR A 143 16.51 -6.46 21.30
N PRO A 144 17.54 -6.19 22.13
CA PRO A 144 18.35 -4.99 21.99
C PRO A 144 19.07 -4.92 20.63
N GLY A 145 19.25 -3.71 20.12
CA GLY A 145 20.12 -3.46 18.97
C GLY A 145 21.59 -3.67 19.33
N GLY A 146 22.37 -4.21 18.40
CA GLY A 146 23.81 -4.39 18.53
C GLY A 146 24.55 -3.06 18.55
N GLY A 147 25.72 -3.03 19.18
CA GLY A 147 26.59 -1.86 19.14
C GLY A 147 27.22 -1.67 17.76
N GLY A 148 27.38 -0.41 17.33
CA GLY A 148 28.14 -0.06 16.14
C GLY A 148 29.63 -0.43 16.27
N GLY A 149 30.35 -0.38 15.15
CA GLY A 149 31.77 -0.65 15.07
C GLY A 149 32.59 0.29 15.96
N LEU A 150 33.75 -0.17 16.41
CA LEU A 150 34.54 0.54 17.44
C LEU A 150 34.96 1.95 17.01
N LEU A 151 35.32 2.15 15.75
CA LEU A 151 35.72 3.47 15.22
C LEU A 151 34.55 4.19 14.55
N ILE A 152 33.87 3.53 13.62
CA ILE A 152 32.80 4.12 12.82
C ILE A 152 31.65 3.12 12.78
N GLY A 153 30.48 3.55 13.22
CA GLY A 153 29.29 2.73 13.14
C GLY A 153 28.17 3.27 14.01
N ASN A 154 26.99 3.32 13.43
CA ASN A 154 25.76 3.62 14.14
C ASN A 154 25.35 2.42 14.99
N GLY A 155 24.64 2.67 16.09
CA GLY A 155 24.01 1.61 16.85
C GLY A 155 22.84 0.99 16.09
N GLY A 156 22.63 -0.32 16.26
CA GLY A 156 21.48 -1.01 15.69
C GLY A 156 20.17 -0.57 16.34
N ARG A 157 19.08 -0.54 15.57
CA ARG A 157 17.73 -0.31 16.11
C ARG A 157 17.36 -1.42 17.10
N GLY A 158 16.68 -1.11 18.20
CA GLY A 158 16.07 -2.09 19.08
C GLY A 158 14.84 -2.75 18.44
N GLY A 159 14.66 -4.06 18.69
CA GLY A 159 13.51 -4.82 18.21
C GLY A 159 12.21 -4.38 18.87
N ASP A 160 11.10 -4.47 18.15
CA ASP A 160 9.78 -4.15 18.67
C ASP A 160 9.26 -5.28 19.55
N SER A 161 8.65 -4.94 20.69
CA SER A 161 7.95 -5.88 21.56
C SER A 161 6.47 -5.87 21.23
N ILE A 162 5.89 -7.04 20.99
CA ILE A 162 4.45 -7.26 20.79
C ILE A 162 3.83 -8.02 21.96
N ALA A 163 4.65 -8.57 22.86
CA ALA A 163 4.22 -9.21 24.09
C ALA A 163 3.71 -8.19 25.12
N VAL A 164 2.57 -8.50 25.74
CA VAL A 164 1.96 -7.65 26.77
C VAL A 164 2.93 -7.42 27.93
N GLY A 165 3.07 -6.17 28.37
CA GLY A 165 3.90 -5.78 29.51
C GLY A 165 5.41 -5.77 29.24
N VAL A 166 5.86 -6.04 28.01
CA VAL A 166 7.28 -6.11 27.67
C VAL A 166 7.77 -4.82 27.01
N VAL A 167 8.78 -4.20 27.61
CA VAL A 167 9.43 -2.98 27.09
C VAL A 167 10.05 -3.26 25.72
N GLY A 168 10.08 -2.26 24.85
CA GLY A 168 10.76 -2.36 23.56
C GLY A 168 12.27 -2.58 23.71
N GLY A 169 12.88 -3.23 22.72
CA GLY A 169 14.33 -3.44 22.71
C GLY A 169 15.07 -2.10 22.77
N ALA A 170 16.14 -2.02 23.58
CA ALA A 170 16.97 -0.82 23.59
C ALA A 170 17.72 -0.66 22.26
N GLY A 171 17.90 0.58 21.81
CA GLY A 171 18.78 0.90 20.70
C GLY A 171 20.24 0.65 21.09
N GLY A 172 21.02 0.15 20.15
CA GLY A 172 22.44 -0.12 20.35
C GLY A 172 23.26 1.16 20.49
N PRO A 173 24.37 1.14 21.25
CA PRO A 173 25.29 2.27 21.29
C PRO A 173 26.12 2.38 20.01
N ALA A 174 26.51 3.59 19.62
CA ALA A 174 27.50 3.80 18.57
C ALA A 174 28.95 3.56 19.05
N GLY A 175 29.91 3.62 18.11
CA GLY A 175 31.35 3.53 18.35
C GLY A 175 32.01 4.83 18.84
N LEU A 176 33.21 5.10 18.33
CA LEU A 176 33.85 6.42 18.49
C LEU A 176 33.09 7.50 17.72
N LEU A 177 32.70 7.19 16.48
CA LEU A 177 31.89 8.01 15.58
C LEU A 177 30.63 7.25 15.18
N GLY A 178 29.47 7.90 15.29
CA GLY A 178 28.20 7.32 14.83
C GLY A 178 27.02 7.72 15.72
N THR A 179 25.80 7.57 15.22
CA THR A 179 24.58 7.86 15.97
C THR A 179 24.11 6.63 16.74
N GLY A 180 23.58 6.82 17.94
CA GLY A 180 22.95 5.74 18.68
C GLY A 180 21.74 5.17 17.93
N GLY A 181 21.49 3.87 18.11
CA GLY A 181 20.36 3.19 17.48
C GLY A 181 19.02 3.65 18.07
N THR A 182 17.95 3.58 17.29
CA THR A 182 16.62 3.91 17.80
C THR A 182 16.11 2.81 18.74
N GLY A 183 15.32 3.16 19.76
CA GLY A 183 14.64 2.18 20.59
C GLY A 183 13.49 1.50 19.85
N GLY A 184 13.21 0.24 20.18
CA GLY A 184 12.08 -0.51 19.65
C GLY A 184 10.76 -0.13 20.33
N MET A 185 9.65 -0.42 19.67
CA MET A 185 8.31 -0.21 20.23
C MET A 185 8.05 -1.09 21.46
N GLY A 186 7.36 -0.55 22.47
CA GLY A 186 6.88 -1.31 23.63
C GLY A 186 5.65 -2.14 23.32
N GLY A 187 5.55 -3.33 23.92
CA GLY A 187 4.34 -4.14 23.86
C GLY A 187 3.20 -3.52 24.67
N PHE A 188 2.00 -4.07 24.55
CA PHE A 188 0.81 -3.51 25.19
C PHE A 188 1.02 -3.21 26.69
N GLY A 189 0.77 -1.96 27.12
CA GLY A 189 0.98 -1.52 28.50
C GLY A 189 2.44 -1.28 28.91
N ALA A 190 3.41 -1.40 27.99
CA ALA A 190 4.83 -1.29 28.29
C ALA A 190 5.52 -0.12 27.57
N ALA A 191 6.59 0.38 28.18
CA ALA A 191 7.32 1.53 27.64
C ALA A 191 8.04 1.19 26.33
N GLY A 192 8.27 2.22 25.51
CA GLY A 192 9.18 2.12 24.38
C GLY A 192 10.62 1.86 24.84
N GLY A 193 11.40 1.23 23.98
CA GLY A 193 12.82 1.00 24.20
C GLY A 193 13.60 2.31 24.27
N ILE A 194 14.66 2.32 25.07
CA ILE A 194 15.54 3.49 25.20
C ILE A 194 16.38 3.63 23.92
N GLY A 195 16.55 4.85 23.43
CA GLY A 195 17.48 5.13 22.33
C GLY A 195 18.94 4.91 22.75
N GLY A 196 19.76 4.40 21.84
CA GLY A 196 21.17 4.12 22.08
C GLY A 196 22.01 5.38 22.28
N THR A 197 23.15 5.25 22.96
CA THR A 197 24.08 6.37 23.11
C THR A 197 24.79 6.69 21.80
N GLY A 198 24.99 7.98 21.52
CA GLY A 198 25.81 8.45 20.41
C GLY A 198 27.30 8.10 20.59
N GLY A 199 28.07 8.35 19.54
CA GLY A 199 29.50 8.03 19.52
C GLY A 199 30.26 8.73 20.63
N TRP A 200 31.31 8.08 21.13
CA TRP A 200 32.11 8.62 22.24
C TRP A 200 32.68 10.00 21.92
N LEU A 201 33.23 10.17 20.71
CA LEU A 201 33.76 11.45 20.25
C LEU A 201 32.66 12.29 19.63
N TYR A 202 32.00 11.77 18.59
CA TYR A 202 30.98 12.50 17.85
C TYR A 202 29.82 11.58 17.49
N GLY A 203 28.62 12.00 17.86
CA GLY A 203 27.42 11.29 17.49
C GLY A 203 26.21 11.71 18.30
N ASN A 204 25.07 11.79 17.63
CA ASN A 204 23.81 12.05 18.31
C ASN A 204 23.34 10.79 19.03
N GLY A 205 22.60 10.97 20.12
CA GLY A 205 21.86 9.88 20.73
C GLY A 205 20.73 9.39 19.81
N GLY A 206 20.38 8.11 19.92
CA GLY A 206 19.27 7.52 19.18
C GLY A 206 17.91 7.95 19.72
N THR A 207 16.88 7.94 18.89
CA THR A 207 15.52 8.27 19.34
C THR A 207 14.97 7.17 20.25
N GLY A 208 14.15 7.53 21.24
CA GLY A 208 13.38 6.55 22.00
C GLY A 208 12.32 5.85 21.15
N GLY A 209 11.96 4.62 21.53
CA GLY A 209 10.93 3.84 20.87
C GLY A 209 9.52 4.28 21.25
N ILE A 210 8.53 3.93 20.43
CA ILE A 210 7.12 4.22 20.71
C ILE A 210 6.64 3.40 21.92
N GLY A 211 5.89 4.02 22.83
CA GLY A 211 5.25 3.29 23.93
C GLY A 211 4.15 2.35 23.43
N GLY A 212 3.98 1.20 24.06
CA GLY A 212 2.78 0.41 23.84
C GLY A 212 1.55 1.14 24.39
N PRO A 213 0.33 0.78 23.95
CA PRO A 213 -0.91 1.43 24.40
C PRO A 213 -0.94 1.66 25.91
N PHE A 214 -1.41 2.84 26.32
CA PHE A 214 -1.45 3.33 27.71
C PHE A 214 -0.09 3.56 28.40
N SER A 215 1.03 3.42 27.67
CA SER A 215 2.36 3.48 28.26
C SER A 215 3.24 4.59 27.66
N VAL A 216 4.37 4.84 28.31
CA VAL A 216 5.24 5.95 27.97
C VAL A 216 6.13 5.65 26.78
N GLY A 217 6.45 6.66 25.99
CA GLY A 217 7.51 6.56 25.00
C GLY A 217 8.87 6.32 25.65
N GLY A 218 9.75 5.62 24.94
CA GLY A 218 11.12 5.39 25.39
C GLY A 218 11.91 6.68 25.52
N THR A 219 12.89 6.72 26.42
CA THR A 219 13.76 7.90 26.51
C THR A 219 14.71 7.98 25.31
N GLY A 220 15.01 9.18 24.85
CA GLY A 220 16.07 9.41 23.87
C GLY A 220 17.45 9.07 24.43
N GLY A 221 18.33 8.58 23.59
CA GLY A 221 19.72 8.28 23.91
C GLY A 221 20.54 9.55 24.13
N SER A 222 21.60 9.47 24.91
CA SER A 222 22.48 10.63 25.14
C SER A 222 23.61 10.68 24.12
N ALA A 223 24.04 11.89 23.77
CA ALA A 223 25.37 12.12 23.17
C ALA A 223 26.42 12.20 24.28
N LEU A 224 27.69 11.93 23.93
CA LEU A 224 28.79 11.87 24.90
C LEU A 224 29.63 13.16 24.89
N LEU A 225 30.56 13.31 23.95
CA LEU A 225 31.41 14.52 23.88
C LEU A 225 30.81 15.59 22.96
N PHE A 226 30.56 15.24 21.69
CA PHE A 226 29.92 16.09 20.69
C PHE A 226 28.66 15.41 20.14
N GLY A 227 27.60 16.20 19.95
CA GLY A 227 26.35 15.75 19.33
C GLY A 227 25.12 16.08 20.16
N ALA A 228 23.96 16.05 19.52
CA ALA A 228 22.69 16.28 20.18
C ALA A 228 22.17 15.01 20.89
N GLY A 229 21.40 15.19 21.96
CA GLY A 229 20.62 14.11 22.53
C GLY A 229 19.55 13.61 21.55
N GLY A 230 19.21 12.33 21.64
CA GLY A 230 18.13 11.75 20.84
C GLY A 230 16.77 12.23 21.32
N THR A 231 15.79 12.30 20.42
CA THR A 231 14.43 12.66 20.80
C THR A 231 13.81 11.56 21.67
N GLY A 232 12.95 11.94 22.62
CA GLY A 232 12.08 10.99 23.29
C GLY A 232 11.14 10.30 22.31
N GLY A 233 10.77 9.07 22.61
CA GLY A 233 9.80 8.30 21.82
C GLY A 233 8.38 8.81 21.98
N LEU A 234 7.55 8.58 20.97
CA LEU A 234 6.12 8.90 21.04
C LEU A 234 5.43 8.04 22.12
N GLY A 235 4.54 8.65 22.91
CA GLY A 235 3.74 7.93 23.90
C GLY A 235 2.76 6.97 23.25
N GLY A 236 2.48 5.83 23.88
CA GLY A 236 1.54 4.87 23.31
C GLY A 236 0.13 5.42 23.17
N ALA A 237 -0.60 4.95 22.16
CA ALA A 237 -2.00 5.31 21.96
C ALA A 237 -2.81 5.16 23.26
N LEU A 238 -3.91 5.91 23.36
CA LEU A 238 -4.77 5.95 24.55
C LEU A 238 -4.07 6.61 25.75
N GLY A 239 -3.49 7.79 25.50
CA GLY A 239 -3.06 8.69 26.57
C GLY A 239 -1.66 8.46 27.13
N GLY A 240 -0.84 7.61 26.49
CA GLY A 240 0.54 7.38 26.91
C GLY A 240 1.39 8.65 26.86
N ALA A 241 2.21 8.93 27.88
CA ALA A 241 3.07 10.11 27.87
C ALA A 241 4.22 9.97 26.86
N GLY A 242 4.66 11.07 26.28
CA GLY A 242 5.87 11.10 25.46
C GLY A 242 7.12 10.78 26.29
N GLY A 243 8.11 10.16 25.67
CA GLY A 243 9.39 9.85 26.29
C GLY A 243 10.23 11.10 26.52
N VAL A 244 11.13 11.06 27.51
CA VAL A 244 12.05 12.18 27.78
C VAL A 244 13.15 12.22 26.72
N GLY A 245 13.53 13.42 26.28
CA GLY A 245 14.67 13.62 25.38
C GLY A 245 16.02 13.28 26.03
N GLY A 246 16.95 12.79 25.22
CA GLY A 246 18.30 12.43 25.66
C GLY A 246 19.19 13.64 25.93
N ARG A 247 20.27 13.44 26.68
CA ARG A 247 21.20 14.54 26.99
C ARG A 247 22.08 14.88 25.79
N GLY A 248 22.33 16.17 25.58
CA GLY A 248 23.32 16.66 24.63
C GLY A 248 24.76 16.38 25.08
N GLY A 249 25.70 16.46 24.14
CA GLY A 249 27.11 16.23 24.37
C GLY A 249 27.70 17.20 25.41
N TRP A 250 28.68 16.71 26.16
CA TRP A 250 29.26 17.46 27.28
C TRP A 250 29.93 18.77 26.84
N LEU A 251 30.56 18.81 25.66
CA LEU A 251 31.28 19.99 25.18
C LEU A 251 30.45 20.83 24.21
N ILE A 252 29.81 20.21 23.22
CA ILE A 252 28.88 20.89 22.30
C ILE A 252 27.76 19.91 21.94
N GLY A 253 26.52 20.33 22.17
CA GLY A 253 25.35 19.52 21.83
C GLY A 253 24.08 19.97 22.54
N ASP A 254 23.00 20.08 21.77
CA ASP A 254 21.68 20.35 22.33
C ASP A 254 21.08 19.10 22.97
N GLY A 255 20.21 19.29 23.96
CA GLY A 255 19.38 18.22 24.49
C GLY A 255 18.36 17.78 23.45
N GLY A 256 18.07 16.48 23.40
CA GLY A 256 17.03 15.96 22.52
C GLY A 256 15.65 16.48 22.93
N THR A 257 14.74 16.69 21.98
CA THR A 257 13.37 17.06 22.32
C THR A 257 12.66 15.93 23.05
N GLY A 258 11.67 16.25 23.87
CA GLY A 258 10.75 15.25 24.40
C GLY A 258 9.86 14.68 23.30
N GLY A 259 9.46 13.43 23.44
CA GLY A 259 8.52 12.79 22.54
C GLY A 259 7.12 13.38 22.68
N THR A 260 6.32 13.33 21.62
CA THR A 260 4.91 13.70 21.71
C THR A 260 4.15 12.68 22.55
N GLY A 261 3.11 13.12 23.25
CA GLY A 261 2.18 12.20 23.90
C GLY A 261 1.41 11.36 22.86
N GLY A 262 0.93 10.21 23.29
CA GLY A 262 0.11 9.32 22.49
C GLY A 262 -1.30 9.84 22.29
N VAL A 263 -1.92 9.46 21.19
CA VAL A 263 -3.25 9.92 20.80
C VAL A 263 -4.31 9.61 21.86
N SER A 264 -5.33 10.46 21.90
CA SER A 264 -6.53 10.24 22.72
C SER A 264 -7.32 9.00 22.27
N GLY A 265 -8.25 8.54 23.11
CA GLY A 265 -9.23 7.50 22.77
C GLY A 265 -10.44 8.00 21.98
N GLY A 266 -10.38 9.22 21.44
CA GLY A 266 -11.53 9.87 20.81
C GLY A 266 -12.54 10.46 21.81
N PRO A 267 -13.70 10.94 21.33
CA PRO A 267 -14.75 11.49 22.18
C PRO A 267 -15.19 10.53 23.29
N GLY A 268 -15.25 11.01 24.53
CA GLY A 268 -15.60 10.20 25.70
C GLY A 268 -14.52 9.18 26.12
N GLY A 269 -13.40 9.09 25.39
CA GLY A 269 -12.26 8.26 25.71
C GLY A 269 -11.22 8.97 26.59
N VAL A 270 -10.08 8.30 26.79
CA VAL A 270 -8.94 8.90 27.49
C VAL A 270 -8.39 10.11 26.73
N ALA A 271 -7.99 11.15 27.45
CA ALA A 271 -7.34 12.31 26.84
C ALA A 271 -6.00 11.91 26.20
N GLY A 272 -5.52 12.73 25.25
CA GLY A 272 -4.19 12.55 24.69
C GLY A 272 -3.12 12.69 25.76
N GLY A 273 -2.05 11.92 25.63
CA GLY A 273 -0.99 11.89 26.62
C GLY A 273 -0.24 13.23 26.69
N PRO A 274 0.38 13.58 27.83
CA PRO A 274 1.28 14.71 27.89
C PRO A 274 2.53 14.44 27.05
N GLY A 275 3.13 15.50 26.49
CA GLY A 275 4.44 15.38 25.87
C GLY A 275 5.55 15.13 26.91
N GLY A 276 6.61 14.47 26.49
CA GLY A 276 7.77 14.20 27.32
C GLY A 276 8.60 15.46 27.52
N ALA A 277 9.36 15.52 28.61
CA ALA A 277 10.31 16.60 28.85
C ALA A 277 11.45 16.56 27.82
N GLY A 278 12.00 17.73 27.47
CA GLY A 278 13.24 17.78 26.71
C GLY A 278 14.46 17.35 27.54
N GLY A 279 15.50 16.93 26.84
CA GLY A 279 16.78 16.54 27.42
C GLY A 279 17.62 17.73 27.86
N ALA A 280 18.50 17.51 28.81
CA ALA A 280 19.43 18.54 29.27
C ALA A 280 20.62 18.71 28.30
N ALA A 281 21.23 19.89 28.32
CA ALA A 281 22.51 20.18 27.68
C ALA A 281 23.44 20.90 28.66
N THR A 282 24.75 20.68 28.55
CA THR A 282 25.78 21.38 29.33
C THR A 282 26.19 22.68 28.66
N LEU A 283 26.56 22.62 27.38
CA LEU A 283 27.05 23.73 26.56
C LEU A 283 26.26 23.85 25.23
N GLY A 284 24.96 23.57 25.30
CA GLY A 284 23.98 23.72 24.22
C GLY A 284 22.62 24.11 24.78
N ALA A 285 21.59 24.16 23.94
CA ALA A 285 20.22 24.40 24.37
C ALA A 285 19.59 23.12 24.94
N PRO A 286 18.83 23.19 26.06
CA PRO A 286 17.95 22.10 26.46
C PRO A 286 16.93 21.79 25.36
N GLY A 287 16.53 20.53 25.25
CA GLY A 287 15.48 20.14 24.33
C GLY A 287 14.14 20.76 24.71
N ALA A 288 13.29 21.00 23.71
CA ALA A 288 11.91 21.38 23.94
C ALA A 288 11.10 20.20 24.52
N THR A 289 10.09 20.50 25.34
CA THR A 289 9.06 19.52 25.73
C THR A 289 8.27 19.11 24.49
N GLY A 290 7.91 17.84 24.38
CA GLY A 290 7.06 17.33 23.31
C GLY A 290 5.63 17.88 23.38
N ALA A 291 4.91 17.80 22.27
CA ALA A 291 3.50 18.17 22.23
C ALA A 291 2.63 17.15 22.98
N THR A 292 1.47 17.58 23.46
CA THR A 292 0.39 16.67 23.91
C THR A 292 -0.14 15.85 22.74
N GLY A 293 -0.55 14.62 22.99
CA GLY A 293 -1.17 13.76 21.99
C GLY A 293 -2.50 14.33 21.48
N GLY A 294 -2.70 14.25 20.17
CA GLY A 294 -3.89 14.79 19.49
C GLY A 294 -5.04 13.80 19.35
N ALA A 295 -5.92 14.09 18.40
CA ALA A 295 -6.93 13.13 17.94
C ALA A 295 -6.24 11.88 17.36
N PRO A 296 -6.87 10.70 17.46
CA PRO A 296 -6.40 9.46 16.83
C PRO A 296 -6.65 9.50 15.32
N ALA A 297 -5.99 10.42 14.63
CA ALA A 297 -6.19 10.68 13.22
C ALA A 297 -4.89 10.54 12.42
N ILE A 298 -5.05 10.20 11.15
CA ILE A 298 -4.01 10.12 10.14
C ILE A 298 -4.44 10.88 8.88
N PRO A 299 -3.50 11.35 8.04
CA PRO A 299 -3.84 11.93 6.76
C PRO A 299 -4.47 10.91 5.80
N VAL A 300 -5.43 11.35 4.98
CA VAL A 300 -5.86 10.66 3.76
C VAL A 300 -5.66 11.58 2.57
N THR A 301 -5.15 11.02 1.47
CA THR A 301 -4.95 11.75 0.21
C THR A 301 -5.81 11.12 -0.87
N VAL A 302 -6.53 11.93 -1.65
CA VAL A 302 -7.42 11.46 -2.71
C VAL A 302 -6.82 11.79 -4.07
N ASP A 303 -6.73 10.79 -4.95
CA ASP A 303 -6.58 11.00 -6.38
C ASP A 303 -7.97 11.26 -6.97
N TYR A 304 -8.29 12.53 -7.23
CA TYR A 304 -9.58 12.94 -7.77
C TYR A 304 -9.78 12.56 -9.25
N GLN A 305 -8.73 12.18 -9.97
CA GLN A 305 -8.90 11.65 -11.34
C GLN A 305 -9.36 10.20 -11.29
N LEU A 306 -8.87 9.43 -10.31
CA LEU A 306 -9.23 8.03 -10.12
C LEU A 306 -10.37 7.83 -9.11
N HIS A 307 -10.77 8.88 -8.40
CA HIS A 307 -11.70 8.83 -7.26
C HIS A 307 -11.24 7.79 -6.24
N ARG A 308 -9.97 7.89 -5.82
CA ARG A 308 -9.31 6.86 -5.02
C ARG A 308 -8.58 7.45 -3.82
N PRO A 309 -8.99 7.13 -2.58
CA PRO A 309 -8.29 7.55 -1.39
C PRO A 309 -7.15 6.62 -1.00
N TYR A 310 -6.12 7.22 -0.41
CA TYR A 310 -4.92 6.56 0.05
C TYR A 310 -4.55 6.97 1.46
N VAL A 311 -4.10 5.99 2.25
CA VAL A 311 -3.46 6.20 3.55
C VAL A 311 -2.09 5.53 3.56
N THR A 312 -1.28 5.79 4.59
CA THR A 312 0.04 5.15 4.75
C THR A 312 0.06 4.19 5.92
N VAL A 313 0.69 3.03 5.74
CA VAL A 313 0.90 2.03 6.80
C VAL A 313 2.32 1.49 6.79
N SER A 314 2.82 1.04 7.94
CA SER A 314 4.02 0.22 8.06
C SER A 314 3.63 -1.14 8.65
N ILE A 315 4.06 -2.23 8.00
CA ILE A 315 3.62 -3.59 8.30
C ILE A 315 4.81 -4.38 8.84
N GLY A 316 4.70 -4.85 10.09
CA GLY A 316 5.81 -5.52 10.79
C GLY A 316 7.06 -4.65 10.93
N GLY A 317 6.93 -3.32 10.97
CA GLY A 317 8.09 -2.42 10.97
C GLY A 317 8.82 -2.35 9.62
N GLY A 318 8.17 -2.80 8.53
CA GLY A 318 8.62 -2.58 7.16
C GLY A 318 8.47 -1.13 6.69
N PRO A 319 8.76 -0.85 5.41
CA PRO A 319 8.70 0.51 4.88
C PRO A 319 7.29 1.09 5.01
N VAL A 320 7.22 2.41 5.19
CA VAL A 320 5.94 3.14 5.11
C VAL A 320 5.45 3.05 3.67
N SER A 321 4.27 2.45 3.52
CA SER A 321 3.67 2.08 2.24
C SER A 321 2.34 2.80 2.08
N GLN A 322 2.11 3.40 0.92
CA GLN A 322 0.81 3.94 0.56
C GLN A 322 -0.12 2.78 0.16
N VAL A 323 -1.35 2.77 0.67
CA VAL A 323 -2.35 1.72 0.44
C VAL A 323 -3.68 2.36 0.09
N VAL A 324 -4.45 1.73 -0.79
CA VAL A 324 -5.81 2.15 -1.13
C VAL A 324 -6.69 1.94 0.09
N LEU A 325 -7.42 2.97 0.50
CA LEU A 325 -8.43 2.85 1.54
C LEU A 325 -9.73 2.37 0.91
N ASP A 326 -10.17 1.17 1.24
CA ASP A 326 -11.28 0.50 0.56
C ASP A 326 -12.33 0.01 1.56
N THR A 327 -13.45 0.74 1.67
CA THR A 327 -14.57 0.32 2.52
C THR A 327 -15.35 -0.85 1.94
N GLY A 328 -15.26 -1.10 0.62
CA GLY A 328 -15.94 -2.19 -0.07
C GLY A 328 -15.27 -3.57 0.09
N SER A 329 -14.07 -3.63 0.68
CA SER A 329 -13.35 -4.88 0.95
C SER A 329 -12.90 -5.01 2.40
N GLU A 330 -12.33 -6.16 2.77
CA GLU A 330 -11.82 -6.43 4.11
C GLU A 330 -10.41 -7.01 4.10
N GLY A 331 -9.64 -6.58 5.09
CA GLY A 331 -8.28 -7.05 5.32
C GLY A 331 -7.23 -6.20 4.61
N LEU A 332 -5.99 -6.30 5.07
CA LEU A 332 -4.85 -5.64 4.44
C LEU A 332 -4.11 -6.65 3.57
N ILE A 333 -4.17 -6.45 2.25
CA ILE A 333 -3.50 -7.29 1.24
C ILE A 333 -2.50 -6.42 0.52
N VAL A 334 -1.23 -6.81 0.55
CA VAL A 334 -0.14 -6.00 0.00
C VAL A 334 0.89 -6.83 -0.78
N PRO A 335 1.56 -6.21 -1.75
CA PRO A 335 2.75 -6.78 -2.38
C PRO A 335 3.91 -7.07 -1.40
N PRO A 336 4.84 -7.99 -1.76
CA PRO A 336 5.99 -8.35 -0.94
C PRO A 336 6.89 -7.17 -0.52
N GLN A 337 7.01 -6.12 -1.33
CA GLN A 337 7.86 -4.97 -1.02
C GLN A 337 7.35 -4.10 0.14
N ASN A 338 6.09 -4.28 0.55
CA ASN A 338 5.46 -3.44 1.58
C ASN A 338 5.62 -3.99 3.00
N VAL A 339 6.24 -5.17 3.16
CA VAL A 339 6.39 -5.86 4.44
C VAL A 339 7.86 -6.08 4.79
N ASN A 340 8.14 -6.25 6.08
CA ASN A 340 9.43 -6.75 6.53
C ASN A 340 9.34 -8.26 6.82
N PHE A 341 9.79 -9.10 5.88
CA PHE A 341 9.75 -10.56 6.04
C PHE A 341 10.51 -11.08 7.26
N THR A 342 11.51 -10.34 7.77
CA THR A 342 12.28 -10.78 8.95
C THR A 342 11.50 -10.66 10.26
N SER A 343 10.45 -9.85 10.28
CA SER A 343 9.58 -9.63 11.44
C SER A 343 8.19 -10.24 11.29
N LEU A 344 7.86 -10.78 10.10
CA LEU A 344 6.63 -11.55 9.93
C LEU A 344 6.70 -12.85 10.72
N GLY A 345 5.58 -13.23 11.34
CA GLY A 345 5.41 -14.58 11.88
C GLY A 345 5.47 -15.65 10.78
N PRO A 346 5.34 -16.94 11.13
CA PRO A 346 5.18 -17.98 10.12
C PRO A 346 3.92 -17.73 9.26
N ILE A 347 3.92 -18.27 8.04
CA ILE A 347 2.71 -18.33 7.22
C ILE A 347 1.62 -19.02 8.03
N VAL A 348 0.45 -18.37 8.15
CA VAL A 348 -0.71 -18.92 8.85
C VAL A 348 -1.53 -19.75 7.87
N ASP A 349 -1.89 -19.17 6.73
CA ASP A 349 -2.64 -19.83 5.67
C ASP A 349 -2.07 -19.46 4.28
N SER A 350 -2.26 -20.30 3.26
CA SER A 350 -1.65 -20.10 1.93
C SER A 350 -2.61 -20.31 0.77
N GLY A 351 -2.41 -19.54 -0.30
CA GLY A 351 -3.11 -19.77 -1.57
C GLY A 351 -4.52 -19.19 -1.65
N TYR A 352 -4.82 -18.17 -0.83
CA TYR A 352 -6.07 -17.42 -0.96
C TYR A 352 -6.05 -16.58 -2.23
N VAL A 353 -7.22 -16.39 -2.83
CA VAL A 353 -7.37 -15.68 -4.10
C VAL A 353 -8.42 -14.59 -3.93
N ILE A 354 -8.07 -13.38 -4.38
CA ILE A 354 -9.00 -12.27 -4.54
C ILE A 354 -9.00 -11.82 -6.00
N THR A 355 -10.17 -11.45 -6.53
CA THR A 355 -10.31 -10.93 -7.90
C THR A 355 -11.05 -9.61 -7.85
N TYR A 356 -10.48 -8.59 -8.48
CA TYR A 356 -11.10 -7.28 -8.64
C TYR A 356 -11.39 -7.02 -10.12
N GLY A 357 -12.44 -6.25 -10.41
CA GLY A 357 -12.84 -5.89 -11.78
C GLY A 357 -13.90 -6.81 -12.38
N ASP A 358 -14.08 -6.71 -13.70
CA ASP A 358 -15.05 -7.51 -14.45
C ASP A 358 -14.34 -8.62 -15.25
N PRO A 359 -15.06 -9.67 -15.71
CA PRO A 359 -14.43 -10.80 -16.39
C PRO A 359 -13.57 -10.46 -17.62
N SER A 360 -13.83 -9.31 -18.27
CA SER A 360 -13.05 -8.85 -19.42
C SER A 360 -11.86 -8.01 -18.98
N ASN A 361 -11.92 -7.36 -17.81
CA ASN A 361 -10.86 -6.54 -17.24
C ASN A 361 -10.78 -6.77 -15.72
N GLN A 362 -9.98 -7.76 -15.31
CA GLN A 362 -9.83 -8.13 -13.90
C GLN A 362 -8.38 -8.28 -13.51
N ILE A 363 -8.10 -8.08 -12.22
CA ILE A 363 -6.84 -8.46 -11.58
C ILE A 363 -7.15 -9.49 -10.50
N THR A 364 -6.47 -10.63 -10.57
CA THR A 364 -6.58 -11.73 -9.63
C THR A 364 -5.26 -11.87 -8.89
N GLU A 365 -5.31 -11.80 -7.57
CA GLU A 365 -4.15 -11.85 -6.70
C GLU A 365 -4.23 -13.10 -5.82
N THR A 366 -3.18 -13.92 -5.84
CA THR A 366 -3.00 -15.00 -4.88
C THR A 366 -2.14 -14.50 -3.74
N TYR A 367 -2.48 -14.81 -2.49
CA TYR A 367 -1.71 -14.37 -1.32
C TYR A 367 -1.62 -15.43 -0.21
N ASN A 368 -0.61 -15.28 0.64
CA ASN A 368 -0.44 -16.01 1.89
C ASN A 368 -0.73 -15.07 3.06
N THR A 369 -1.20 -15.61 4.19
CA THR A 369 -1.49 -14.81 5.38
C THR A 369 -0.39 -14.93 6.43
N TYR A 370 -0.16 -13.83 7.14
CA TYR A 370 0.82 -13.70 8.22
C TYR A 370 0.20 -12.95 9.39
N THR A 371 0.68 -13.18 10.60
CA THR A 371 0.29 -12.39 11.78
C THR A 371 1.39 -11.40 12.14
N THR A 372 1.07 -10.11 12.17
CA THR A 372 2.01 -9.04 12.53
C THR A 372 1.27 -7.76 12.94
N THR A 373 1.99 -6.72 13.36
CA THR A 373 1.40 -5.41 13.69
C THR A 373 1.28 -4.53 12.45
N VAL A 374 0.21 -3.75 12.37
CA VAL A 374 0.05 -2.67 11.39
C VAL A 374 0.15 -1.34 12.11
N ASN A 375 1.07 -0.48 11.68
CA ASN A 375 1.25 0.87 12.19
C ASN A 375 0.73 1.87 11.18
N PHE A 376 -0.36 2.57 11.53
CA PHE A 376 -0.99 3.59 10.68
C PHE A 376 -0.30 4.95 10.74
N GLY A 377 0.71 5.10 11.61
CA GLY A 377 1.31 6.38 11.98
C GLY A 377 0.69 6.96 13.25
N ASN A 378 1.27 8.07 13.73
CA ASN A 378 0.80 8.78 14.94
C ASN A 378 0.66 7.89 16.20
N GLY A 379 1.42 6.79 16.28
CA GLY A 379 1.34 5.82 17.38
C GLY A 379 0.09 4.93 17.37
N ILE A 380 -0.70 4.94 16.29
CA ILE A 380 -1.89 4.13 16.11
C ILE A 380 -1.46 2.79 15.53
N ILE A 381 -1.31 1.80 16.42
CA ILE A 381 -0.69 0.51 16.09
C ILE A 381 -1.60 -0.60 16.59
N THR A 382 -1.84 -1.59 15.74
CA THR A 382 -2.70 -2.73 16.06
C THR A 382 -1.99 -3.69 17.03
N ALA A 383 -2.77 -4.48 17.76
CA ALA A 383 -2.28 -5.78 18.21
C ALA A 383 -1.91 -6.64 16.97
N PRO A 384 -1.09 -7.70 17.12
CA PRO A 384 -0.81 -8.60 16.00
C PRO A 384 -2.11 -9.09 15.35
N THR A 385 -2.25 -8.83 14.05
CA THR A 385 -3.44 -9.16 13.24
C THR A 385 -3.02 -9.86 11.95
N LYS A 386 -3.95 -10.56 11.32
CA LYS A 386 -3.69 -11.21 10.02
C LYS A 386 -3.55 -10.15 8.92
N ILE A 387 -2.59 -10.33 8.04
CA ILE A 387 -2.41 -9.57 6.80
C ILE A 387 -2.13 -10.54 5.65
N GLY A 388 -2.44 -10.15 4.42
CA GLY A 388 -2.16 -10.90 3.21
C GLY A 388 -0.92 -10.36 2.49
N VAL A 389 -0.01 -11.24 2.08
CA VAL A 389 1.13 -10.89 1.22
C VAL A 389 0.98 -11.63 -0.10
N ILE A 390 0.92 -10.85 -1.19
CA ILE A 390 0.70 -11.34 -2.55
C ILE A 390 1.88 -12.22 -2.99
N THR A 391 1.56 -13.37 -3.56
CA THR A 391 2.51 -14.35 -4.12
C THR A 391 2.44 -14.46 -5.64
N SER A 392 1.30 -14.12 -6.24
CA SER A 392 1.11 -14.12 -7.69
C SER A 392 0.02 -13.14 -8.10
N VAL A 393 0.18 -12.54 -9.29
CA VAL A 393 -0.79 -11.63 -9.89
C VAL A 393 -1.10 -12.10 -11.30
N MET A 394 -2.39 -12.19 -11.62
CA MET A 394 -2.89 -12.42 -12.98
C MET A 394 -3.75 -11.22 -13.37
N GLN A 395 -3.42 -10.59 -14.48
CA GLN A 395 -4.22 -9.49 -15.03
C GLN A 395 -4.86 -9.92 -16.33
N THR A 396 -6.18 -9.76 -16.44
CA THR A 396 -6.93 -9.90 -17.68
C THR A 396 -7.27 -8.50 -18.19
N VAL A 397 -6.91 -8.20 -19.43
CA VAL A 397 -7.29 -6.96 -20.12
C VAL A 397 -7.92 -7.34 -21.47
N ASN A 398 -9.14 -6.86 -21.71
CA ASN A 398 -9.95 -7.24 -22.88
C ASN A 398 -10.00 -8.75 -23.13
N GLY A 399 -10.12 -9.54 -22.07
CA GLY A 399 -10.18 -11.01 -22.12
C GLY A 399 -8.83 -11.72 -22.32
N VAL A 400 -7.71 -10.99 -22.40
CA VAL A 400 -6.36 -11.56 -22.48
C VAL A 400 -5.70 -11.56 -21.11
N THR A 401 -5.37 -12.75 -20.60
CA THR A 401 -4.75 -12.92 -19.28
C THR A 401 -3.23 -13.00 -19.36
N THR A 402 -2.56 -12.18 -18.55
CA THR A 402 -1.10 -12.12 -18.37
C THR A 402 -0.73 -12.34 -16.91
N ILE A 403 0.32 -13.14 -16.66
CA ILE A 403 0.90 -13.27 -15.32
C ILE A 403 1.87 -12.12 -15.11
N LEU A 404 1.72 -11.42 -13.99
CA LEU A 404 2.57 -10.29 -13.58
C LEU A 404 3.42 -10.69 -12.37
N PRO A 405 4.55 -10.00 -12.12
CA PRO A 405 5.28 -10.18 -10.87
C PRO A 405 4.38 -9.81 -9.67
N ALA A 406 4.58 -10.46 -8.53
CA ALA A 406 3.82 -10.18 -7.31
C ALA A 406 3.92 -8.71 -6.85
N SER A 407 4.98 -8.01 -7.25
CA SER A 407 5.17 -6.59 -6.99
C SER A 407 4.18 -5.68 -7.73
N ALA A 408 3.51 -6.18 -8.78
CA ALA A 408 2.49 -5.45 -9.54
C ALA A 408 1.11 -5.44 -8.86
N GLY A 409 0.95 -6.14 -7.74
CA GLY A 409 -0.30 -6.15 -6.99
C GLY A 409 -0.64 -4.77 -6.43
N VAL A 410 -1.92 -4.52 -6.21
CA VAL A 410 -2.39 -3.24 -5.64
C VAL A 410 -2.44 -3.38 -4.13
N PRO A 411 -1.73 -2.55 -3.35
CA PRO A 411 -1.85 -2.59 -1.90
C PRO A 411 -3.20 -2.01 -1.47
N VAL A 412 -4.04 -2.85 -0.86
CA VAL A 412 -5.40 -2.48 -0.43
C VAL A 412 -5.55 -2.68 1.07
N LEU A 413 -6.05 -1.65 1.74
CA LEU A 413 -6.52 -1.68 3.11
C LEU A 413 -8.05 -1.73 3.09
N GLY A 414 -8.58 -2.94 3.16
CA GLY A 414 -9.99 -3.23 3.33
C GLY A 414 -10.45 -2.93 4.75
N VAL A 415 -11.45 -2.07 4.87
CA VAL A 415 -11.99 -1.56 6.15
C VAL A 415 -13.50 -1.76 6.30
N GLY A 416 -14.10 -2.62 5.47
CA GLY A 416 -15.46 -3.09 5.65
C GLY A 416 -15.68 -3.70 7.06
N ALA A 417 -16.91 -3.62 7.56
CA ALA A 417 -17.29 -4.10 8.89
C ALA A 417 -17.99 -5.47 8.89
N THR A 418 -18.22 -6.04 7.71
CA THR A 418 -18.90 -7.32 7.53
C THR A 418 -18.14 -8.13 6.50
N GLN A 419 -17.67 -9.33 6.88
CA GLN A 419 -16.94 -10.23 5.97
C GLN A 419 -17.68 -10.43 4.65
N LEU A 420 -17.26 -9.67 3.64
CA LEU A 420 -17.70 -9.85 2.27
C LEU A 420 -16.86 -10.98 1.65
N GLY A 421 -17.54 -12.04 1.22
CA GLY A 421 -16.93 -13.05 0.35
C GLY A 421 -15.96 -14.04 1.03
N GLY A 422 -15.95 -14.16 2.36
CA GLY A 422 -15.17 -15.21 3.05
C GLY A 422 -13.67 -14.98 3.11
N SER A 423 -13.21 -13.71 3.02
CA SER A 423 -11.82 -13.35 3.33
C SER A 423 -11.46 -13.83 4.75
N PRO A 424 -10.35 -14.57 4.95
CA PRO A 424 -9.96 -15.04 6.28
C PRO A 424 -9.34 -13.93 7.14
N ILE A 425 -9.32 -12.69 6.65
CA ILE A 425 -8.64 -11.54 7.23
C ILE A 425 -9.68 -10.47 7.57
N ALA A 426 -9.77 -10.09 8.86
CA ALA A 426 -10.58 -8.97 9.31
C ALA A 426 -9.87 -7.62 9.05
N ALA A 427 -10.62 -6.51 9.11
CA ALA A 427 -10.04 -5.19 8.99
C ALA A 427 -9.01 -4.95 10.11
N PRO A 428 -7.77 -4.50 9.81
CA PRO A 428 -6.77 -4.24 10.87
C PRO A 428 -7.22 -3.21 11.90
N VAL A 429 -8.18 -2.33 11.56
CA VAL A 429 -8.78 -1.36 12.47
C VAL A 429 -9.44 -2.03 13.67
N GLU A 430 -10.05 -3.20 13.50
CA GLU A 430 -10.68 -3.96 14.59
C GLU A 430 -9.66 -4.51 15.60
N ALA A 431 -8.40 -4.65 15.18
CA ALA A 431 -7.30 -5.07 16.04
C ALA A 431 -6.61 -3.89 16.77
N LEU A 432 -7.12 -2.65 16.61
CA LEU A 432 -6.64 -1.51 17.39
C LEU A 432 -7.02 -1.63 18.88
N PRO A 433 -6.21 -1.05 19.77
CA PRO A 433 -6.46 -1.15 21.21
C PRO A 433 -7.66 -0.30 21.65
N GLY A 434 -8.39 -0.82 22.65
CA GLY A 434 -9.38 -0.05 23.42
C GLY A 434 -10.46 0.60 22.55
N THR A 435 -10.70 1.89 22.75
CA THR A 435 -11.75 2.62 22.01
C THR A 435 -11.40 2.86 20.55
N LEU A 436 -10.15 2.64 20.11
CA LEU A 436 -9.73 2.91 18.72
C LEU A 436 -10.28 1.90 17.72
N SER A 437 -10.68 0.70 18.15
CA SER A 437 -11.28 -0.32 17.27
C SER A 437 -12.78 -0.16 17.06
N GLN A 438 -13.42 0.85 17.67
CA GLN A 438 -14.87 1.04 17.59
C GLN A 438 -15.38 1.42 16.20
N GLY A 439 -14.51 2.01 15.38
CA GLY A 439 -14.87 2.48 14.05
C GLY A 439 -13.84 3.39 13.44
N MET A 440 -14.21 3.96 12.30
CA MET A 440 -13.37 4.84 11.53
C MET A 440 -14.20 5.90 10.82
N LEU A 441 -13.87 7.16 11.06
CA LEU A 441 -14.37 8.29 10.30
C LEU A 441 -13.45 8.54 9.11
N ILE A 442 -14.01 8.53 7.91
CA ILE A 442 -13.32 8.96 6.69
C ILE A 442 -13.81 10.37 6.36
N ASN A 443 -12.92 11.35 6.37
CA ASN A 443 -13.22 12.75 6.11
C ASN A 443 -12.24 13.31 5.07
N GLU A 444 -12.47 12.93 3.81
CA GLU A 444 -11.67 13.39 2.67
C GLU A 444 -11.69 14.92 2.49
N PRO A 445 -12.83 15.64 2.70
CA PRO A 445 -12.84 17.10 2.67
C PRO A 445 -11.86 17.75 3.66
N ALA A 446 -11.63 17.12 4.81
CA ALA A 446 -10.65 17.57 5.80
C ALA A 446 -9.27 16.90 5.65
N GLY A 447 -9.09 16.02 4.67
CA GLY A 447 -7.84 15.29 4.42
C GLY A 447 -7.42 14.37 5.56
N LEU A 448 -8.38 13.85 6.34
CA LEU A 448 -8.08 12.96 7.47
C LEU A 448 -8.99 11.75 7.59
N VAL A 449 -8.44 10.71 8.21
CA VAL A 449 -9.15 9.57 8.76
C VAL A 449 -8.96 9.57 10.26
N GLN A 450 -10.03 9.34 11.03
CA GLN A 450 -9.97 9.29 12.49
C GLN A 450 -10.52 7.96 13.01
N PHE A 451 -9.77 7.32 13.91
CA PHE A 451 -10.09 6.02 14.50
C PHE A 451 -10.84 6.17 15.83
N GLY A 452 -11.60 5.13 16.18
CA GLY A 452 -12.33 5.02 17.43
C GLY A 452 -13.73 5.59 17.36
N ALA A 453 -14.29 6.06 18.49
CA ALA A 453 -15.66 6.57 18.54
C ALA A 453 -15.91 7.69 17.51
N ASN A 454 -17.12 7.70 16.92
CA ASN A 454 -17.54 8.73 15.97
C ASN A 454 -17.36 10.14 16.59
N PRO A 455 -16.49 11.00 16.03
CA PRO A 455 -16.28 12.35 16.54
C PRO A 455 -17.27 13.37 15.99
N GLY A 456 -18.06 13.00 14.97
CA GLY A 456 -19.03 13.86 14.33
C GLY A 456 -20.44 13.71 14.91
N THR A 457 -21.32 14.62 14.48
CA THR A 457 -22.76 14.50 14.71
C THR A 457 -23.41 13.96 13.45
N ALA A 458 -24.09 12.82 13.56
CA ALA A 458 -24.74 12.20 12.41
C ALA A 458 -26.06 12.91 12.10
N PHE A 459 -26.26 13.31 10.84
CA PHE A 459 -27.56 13.78 10.34
C PHE A 459 -28.39 12.63 9.77
N ALA A 460 -27.75 11.52 9.38
CA ALA A 460 -28.40 10.30 8.94
C ALA A 460 -27.62 9.07 9.38
N VAL A 461 -28.33 7.95 9.53
CA VAL A 461 -27.78 6.65 9.92
C VAL A 461 -28.36 5.58 9.01
N SER A 462 -27.53 4.62 8.63
CA SER A 462 -27.89 3.44 7.84
C SER A 462 -27.43 2.18 8.55
N SER A 463 -28.29 1.16 8.60
CA SER A 463 -27.92 -0.15 9.15
C SER A 463 -27.05 -0.91 8.16
N GLY A 464 -26.04 -1.61 8.68
CA GLY A 464 -25.05 -2.31 7.86
C GLY A 464 -23.85 -1.42 7.50
N ALA A 465 -22.69 -2.03 7.25
CA ALA A 465 -21.48 -1.43 6.71
C ALA A 465 -20.55 -2.52 6.13
N PRO A 466 -20.03 -2.37 4.90
CA PRO A 466 -20.32 -1.30 3.94
C PRO A 466 -21.66 -1.45 3.22
N ILE A 467 -22.34 -2.59 3.38
CA ILE A 467 -23.57 -2.89 2.66
C ILE A 467 -24.78 -2.34 3.41
N THR A 468 -25.62 -1.58 2.71
CA THR A 468 -26.86 -1.02 3.27
C THR A 468 -27.96 -0.89 2.21
N ASN A 469 -29.16 -0.48 2.62
CA ASN A 469 -30.26 -0.16 1.72
C ASN A 469 -30.32 1.34 1.48
N LEU A 470 -30.40 1.74 0.22
CA LEU A 470 -30.53 3.14 -0.21
C LEU A 470 -31.79 3.33 -1.04
N SER A 471 -32.13 4.57 -1.34
CA SER A 471 -33.08 4.92 -2.40
C SER A 471 -32.48 5.99 -3.30
N VAL A 472 -32.70 5.88 -4.61
CA VAL A 472 -32.11 6.77 -5.61
C VAL A 472 -33.20 7.39 -6.47
N SER A 473 -33.19 8.72 -6.56
CA SER A 473 -34.00 9.48 -7.51
C SER A 473 -33.14 9.94 -8.68
N VAL A 474 -33.67 9.77 -9.89
CA VAL A 474 -33.05 10.21 -11.14
C VAL A 474 -33.86 11.37 -11.71
N ASN A 475 -33.22 12.50 -11.98
CA ASN A 475 -33.80 13.71 -12.57
C ASN A 475 -35.06 14.21 -11.84
N GLY A 476 -35.08 14.09 -10.50
CA GLY A 476 -36.22 14.49 -9.67
C GLY A 476 -37.43 13.55 -9.74
N GLY A 477 -37.28 12.37 -10.34
CA GLY A 477 -38.28 11.31 -10.35
C GLY A 477 -38.51 10.68 -8.97
N PHE A 478 -39.43 9.73 -8.90
CA PHE A 478 -39.71 9.00 -7.66
C PHE A 478 -38.46 8.21 -7.20
N PRO A 479 -38.01 8.32 -5.93
CA PRO A 479 -36.90 7.53 -5.42
C PRO A 479 -37.20 6.03 -5.48
N LEU A 480 -36.35 5.26 -6.15
CA LEU A 480 -36.46 3.81 -6.22
C LEU A 480 -35.55 3.15 -5.19
N PRO A 481 -36.01 2.10 -4.48
CA PRO A 481 -35.20 1.41 -3.49
C PRO A 481 -34.07 0.63 -4.18
N VAL A 482 -32.92 0.61 -3.53
CA VAL A 482 -31.74 -0.15 -3.91
C VAL A 482 -31.28 -0.97 -2.71
N PHE A 483 -31.47 -2.28 -2.80
CA PHE A 483 -31.12 -3.21 -1.73
C PHE A 483 -29.66 -3.65 -1.85
N GLY A 484 -28.95 -3.69 -0.73
CA GLY A 484 -27.57 -4.17 -0.70
C GLY A 484 -26.58 -3.28 -1.48
N ALA A 485 -26.78 -1.96 -1.45
CA ALA A 485 -25.82 -1.00 -1.98
C ALA A 485 -24.55 -1.01 -1.14
N ILE A 486 -23.39 -1.04 -1.79
CA ILE A 486 -22.08 -0.98 -1.15
C ILE A 486 -21.64 0.49 -1.09
N VAL A 487 -21.42 1.02 0.12
CA VAL A 487 -20.85 2.36 0.32
C VAL A 487 -19.33 2.22 0.35
N ASP A 488 -18.70 2.60 -0.77
CA ASP A 488 -17.38 2.06 -1.15
C ASP A 488 -16.39 3.13 -1.65
N THR A 489 -15.39 3.46 -0.83
CA THR A 489 -14.26 4.32 -1.23
C THR A 489 -13.41 3.73 -2.37
N GLY A 490 -13.33 2.39 -2.48
CA GLY A 490 -12.64 1.69 -3.56
C GLY A 490 -13.43 1.61 -4.87
N GLY A 491 -14.70 2.02 -4.84
CA GLY A 491 -15.66 1.86 -5.94
C GLY A 491 -15.52 2.84 -7.11
N LEU A 492 -14.51 3.72 -7.09
CA LEU A 492 -14.21 4.71 -8.13
C LEU A 492 -15.42 5.64 -8.39
N THR A 493 -15.91 5.72 -9.62
CA THR A 493 -17.06 6.56 -10.02
C THR A 493 -18.42 5.93 -9.69
N GLY A 494 -18.43 4.71 -9.15
CA GLY A 494 -19.65 4.01 -8.75
C GLY A 494 -20.35 3.22 -9.86
N LEU A 495 -21.29 2.38 -9.43
CA LEU A 495 -22.11 1.51 -10.25
C LEU A 495 -23.57 1.63 -9.83
N LEU A 496 -24.45 1.89 -10.78
CA LEU A 496 -25.89 2.01 -10.57
C LEU A 496 -26.65 0.83 -11.19
N PRO A 497 -27.75 0.35 -10.58
CA PRO A 497 -28.59 -0.67 -11.18
C PRO A 497 -29.32 -0.17 -12.43
N PHE A 498 -29.47 -1.01 -13.45
CA PHE A 498 -30.12 -0.62 -14.73
C PHE A 498 -31.58 -0.16 -14.57
N TYR A 499 -32.30 -0.68 -13.58
CA TYR A 499 -33.72 -0.37 -13.38
C TYR A 499 -33.96 1.06 -12.87
N LEU A 500 -32.91 1.78 -12.46
CA LEU A 500 -33.04 3.20 -12.09
C LEU A 500 -33.37 4.09 -13.29
N GLY A 501 -33.23 3.60 -14.52
CA GLY A 501 -33.68 4.31 -15.71
C GLY A 501 -32.91 5.60 -15.99
N THR A 502 -31.58 5.59 -15.77
CA THR A 502 -30.69 6.76 -15.95
C THR A 502 -30.56 7.25 -17.40
N GLY A 503 -31.04 6.47 -18.37
CA GLY A 503 -30.84 6.74 -19.80
C GLY A 503 -29.42 6.42 -20.27
N ALA A 504 -28.69 5.56 -19.55
CA ALA A 504 -27.31 5.21 -19.85
C ALA A 504 -27.10 4.70 -21.27
N VAL A 505 -26.00 5.13 -21.88
CA VAL A 505 -25.54 4.74 -23.21
C VAL A 505 -24.21 4.02 -23.05
N ASN A 506 -24.10 2.80 -23.60
CA ASN A 506 -22.93 1.93 -23.44
C ASN A 506 -22.54 1.72 -21.96
N GLY A 507 -23.54 1.63 -21.08
CA GLY A 507 -23.34 1.43 -19.65
C GLY A 507 -22.79 2.65 -18.89
N VAL A 508 -22.76 3.83 -19.49
CA VAL A 508 -22.31 5.08 -18.83
C VAL A 508 -23.52 5.99 -18.62
N VAL A 509 -23.68 6.52 -17.39
CA VAL A 509 -24.76 7.47 -17.09
C VAL A 509 -24.52 8.79 -17.86
N PRO A 510 -25.54 9.39 -18.51
CA PRO A 510 -25.34 10.59 -19.29
C PRO A 510 -24.95 11.81 -18.45
N ALA A 511 -24.05 12.64 -18.99
CA ALA A 511 -23.71 13.93 -18.41
C ALA A 511 -24.97 14.80 -18.20
N GLY A 512 -25.04 15.52 -17.08
CA GLY A 512 -26.20 16.32 -16.68
C GLY A 512 -27.30 15.54 -15.97
N THR A 513 -27.19 14.22 -15.84
CA THR A 513 -28.15 13.43 -15.03
C THR A 513 -28.05 13.84 -13.56
N HIS A 514 -29.17 14.23 -12.95
CA HIS A 514 -29.22 14.54 -11.52
C HIS A 514 -29.58 13.30 -10.72
N LEU A 515 -28.69 12.90 -9.81
CA LEU A 515 -28.87 11.75 -8.94
C LEU A 515 -29.01 12.26 -7.51
N THR A 516 -30.05 11.79 -6.81
CA THR A 516 -30.27 12.10 -5.39
C THR A 516 -30.36 10.81 -4.60
N PHE A 517 -29.55 10.70 -3.55
CA PHE A 517 -29.42 9.50 -2.75
C PHE A 517 -30.01 9.70 -1.37
N TYR A 518 -30.80 8.74 -0.91
CA TYR A 518 -31.44 8.71 0.39
C TYR A 518 -31.07 7.42 1.12
N ASN A 519 -31.10 7.44 2.45
CA ASN A 519 -31.10 6.19 3.22
C ASN A 519 -32.47 5.51 3.16
N GLU A 520 -32.58 4.31 3.75
CA GLU A 520 -33.83 3.55 3.83
C GLU A 520 -34.98 4.30 4.54
N ALA A 521 -34.66 5.23 5.44
CA ALA A 521 -35.63 6.07 6.13
C ALA A 521 -36.11 7.28 5.30
N GLY A 522 -35.61 7.46 4.07
CA GLY A 522 -35.95 8.59 3.20
C GLY A 522 -35.24 9.90 3.55
N VAL A 523 -34.21 9.85 4.40
CA VAL A 523 -33.36 11.02 4.71
C VAL A 523 -32.39 11.24 3.55
N LEU A 524 -32.32 12.47 3.06
CA LEU A 524 -31.37 12.87 2.01
C LEU A 524 -29.93 12.69 2.51
N LEU A 525 -29.11 11.97 1.74
CA LEU A 525 -27.69 11.77 2.01
C LEU A 525 -26.83 12.73 1.21
N TYR A 526 -26.94 12.68 -0.13
CA TYR A 526 -26.20 13.56 -1.02
C TYR A 526 -26.86 13.65 -2.40
N GLN A 527 -26.41 14.63 -3.17
CA GLN A 527 -26.82 14.87 -4.55
C GLN A 527 -25.58 14.98 -5.42
N GLN A 528 -25.67 14.49 -6.65
CA GLN A 528 -24.65 14.73 -7.67
C GLN A 528 -25.31 15.02 -9.02
N THR A 529 -24.64 15.85 -9.80
CA THR A 529 -24.93 16.02 -11.23
C THR A 529 -23.81 15.35 -12.00
N VAL A 530 -24.15 14.36 -12.81
CA VAL A 530 -23.15 13.55 -13.51
C VAL A 530 -22.35 14.43 -14.47
N GLY A 531 -21.02 14.40 -14.32
CA GLY A 531 -20.07 15.16 -15.11
C GLY A 531 -19.75 14.53 -16.46
N ALA A 532 -18.50 14.70 -16.91
CA ALA A 532 -18.01 14.07 -18.13
C ALA A 532 -18.02 12.54 -18.03
N ALA A 533 -18.00 11.85 -19.18
CA ALA A 533 -18.09 10.39 -19.24
C ALA A 533 -16.98 9.65 -18.46
N ALA A 534 -15.82 10.27 -18.23
CA ALA A 534 -14.72 9.69 -17.46
C ALA A 534 -15.05 9.56 -15.96
N ASP A 535 -15.85 10.49 -15.43
CA ASP A 535 -16.23 10.57 -14.00
C ASP A 535 -17.66 10.06 -13.77
N ALA A 536 -18.33 9.61 -14.82
CA ALA A 536 -19.71 9.18 -14.75
C ALA A 536 -19.82 7.79 -14.11
N PRO A 537 -20.82 7.58 -13.22
CA PRO A 537 -21.15 6.25 -12.74
C PRO A 537 -21.49 5.32 -13.90
N ARG A 538 -21.14 4.05 -13.74
CA ARG A 538 -21.50 3.00 -14.69
C ARG A 538 -22.88 2.43 -14.35
N VAL A 539 -23.52 1.77 -15.30
CA VAL A 539 -24.75 1.02 -15.10
C VAL A 539 -24.48 -0.48 -15.21
N GLY A 540 -24.78 -1.20 -14.13
CA GLY A 540 -24.67 -2.65 -14.02
C GLY A 540 -26.04 -3.32 -13.91
N PHE A 541 -26.04 -4.60 -13.50
CA PHE A 541 -27.27 -5.36 -13.34
C PHE A 541 -28.04 -4.93 -12.07
N LEU A 542 -27.96 -5.70 -10.97
CA LEU A 542 -28.74 -5.41 -9.75
C LEU A 542 -27.95 -4.70 -8.65
N SER A 543 -26.62 -4.82 -8.65
CA SER A 543 -25.78 -4.28 -7.59
C SER A 543 -25.56 -2.79 -7.74
N MET A 544 -25.51 -2.08 -6.61
CA MET A 544 -25.08 -0.69 -6.55
C MET A 544 -23.79 -0.56 -5.75
N ASN A 545 -22.90 0.28 -6.24
CA ASN A 545 -21.71 0.73 -5.56
C ASN A 545 -21.71 2.26 -5.61
N THR A 546 -21.56 2.93 -4.48
CA THR A 546 -21.61 4.41 -4.45
C THR A 546 -20.44 5.07 -5.17
N GLY A 547 -19.33 4.35 -5.31
CA GLY A 547 -18.04 4.97 -5.57
C GLY A 547 -17.58 5.83 -4.40
N ASN A 548 -16.52 6.60 -4.65
CA ASN A 548 -15.92 7.48 -3.66
C ASN A 548 -16.67 8.80 -3.47
N THR A 549 -17.58 9.14 -4.39
CA THR A 549 -18.32 10.42 -4.39
C THR A 549 -18.92 10.84 -3.03
N PRO A 550 -19.63 10.00 -2.26
CA PRO A 550 -20.17 10.45 -0.98
C PRO A 550 -19.06 10.80 0.04
N PHE A 551 -17.88 10.17 -0.03
CA PHE A 551 -16.76 10.47 0.85
C PHE A 551 -16.05 11.78 0.50
N GLU A 552 -16.02 12.14 -0.79
CA GLU A 552 -15.51 13.44 -1.25
C GLU A 552 -16.41 14.61 -0.85
N LEU A 553 -17.69 14.34 -0.56
CA LEU A 553 -18.69 15.35 -0.21
C LEU A 553 -18.85 15.54 1.30
N MET A 554 -18.68 14.47 2.09
CA MET A 554 -18.99 14.51 3.52
C MET A 554 -18.17 13.51 4.34
N PRO A 555 -18.02 13.76 5.65
CA PRO A 555 -17.44 12.78 6.57
C PRO A 555 -18.41 11.60 6.78
N ILE A 556 -17.93 10.37 6.58
CA ILE A 556 -18.71 9.15 6.77
C ILE A 556 -18.00 8.26 7.78
N TYR A 557 -18.73 7.88 8.83
CA TYR A 557 -18.22 7.03 9.90
C TYR A 557 -18.76 5.61 9.78
N PHE A 558 -17.85 4.65 9.79
CA PHE A 558 -18.12 3.22 9.79
C PHE A 558 -17.93 2.70 11.22
N SER A 559 -19.00 2.20 11.82
CA SER A 559 -19.00 1.58 13.14
C SER A 559 -18.81 0.07 13.05
N TYR A 560 -17.90 -0.48 13.84
CA TYR A 560 -17.72 -1.92 14.03
C TYR A 560 -18.48 -2.45 15.27
N GLY A 561 -19.37 -1.64 15.85
CA GLY A 561 -20.07 -1.98 17.10
C GLY A 561 -21.14 -3.09 16.96
N THR A 562 -21.53 -3.47 15.75
CA THR A 562 -22.43 -4.59 15.47
C THR A 562 -21.80 -5.52 14.43
N PRO A 563 -22.17 -6.81 14.38
CA PRO A 563 -21.60 -7.76 13.40
C PRO A 563 -21.83 -7.38 11.93
N SER A 564 -22.86 -6.57 11.66
CA SER A 564 -23.15 -6.06 10.32
C SER A 564 -22.57 -4.66 10.08
N GLY A 565 -22.01 -4.02 11.11
CA GLY A 565 -21.65 -2.61 11.13
C GLY A 565 -22.84 -1.63 11.05
N THR A 566 -22.51 -0.34 11.11
CA THR A 566 -23.46 0.78 10.95
C THR A 566 -22.75 1.97 10.30
N ILE A 567 -23.41 2.62 9.34
CA ILE A 567 -22.89 3.82 8.67
C ILE A 567 -23.56 5.06 9.25
N PHE A 568 -22.75 6.05 9.62
CA PHE A 568 -23.19 7.36 10.08
C PHE A 568 -22.70 8.43 9.10
N TYR A 569 -23.63 9.23 8.60
CA TYR A 569 -23.33 10.36 7.72
C TYR A 569 -23.31 11.63 8.56
N ASN A 570 -22.15 12.27 8.64
CA ASN A 570 -21.91 13.38 9.56
C ASN A 570 -21.96 14.73 8.83
N SER A 571 -22.38 15.77 9.56
CA SER A 571 -22.44 17.17 9.10
C SER A 571 -21.14 17.92 9.30
#